data_AF-A0A1I0D6P4-F1
#
_entry.id   AF-A0A1I0D6P4-F1
#
_cell.length_a   1.000
_cell.length_b   1.000
_cell.length_c   1.000
_cell.angle_alpha   90.00
_cell.angle_beta   90.00
_cell.angle_gamma   90.00
#
_symmetry.space_group_name_H-M   'P 1'
#
loop_
_entity.id
_entity.type
_entity.pdbx_description
1 polymer ?
#
loop_
_entity_poly.entity_id
_entity_poly.type
_entity_poly.pdbx_seq_one_letter_code
_entity_poly.pdbx_strand_id
1 'polypeptide(L)'
;MNVMTKAWEISRNAVAKFGGKASDYFRSALKMAWGIIRGVTMSTEQKLLDLGLESWKGKRIYIKDDFFEVVFGLKLDRYKSGQIKKAYLNGEEISNNQAWKLSQREYIYFDIEKNVFVGTEMKPII
;
A
#
# COMPACT_ATOMS: atom_id res chain seq x y z
N MET A 1 9.24 -15.68 -19.40
CA MET A 1 7.99 -14.88 -19.33
C MET A 1 8.09 -13.72 -20.31
N ASN A 2 7.10 -13.52 -21.19
CA ASN A 2 7.14 -12.47 -22.23
C ASN A 2 6.40 -11.20 -21.75
N VAL A 3 7.01 -10.03 -21.92
CA VAL A 3 6.50 -8.72 -21.48
C VAL A 3 5.18 -8.36 -22.14
N MET A 4 5.05 -8.64 -23.43
CA MET A 4 3.84 -8.32 -24.17
C MET A 4 2.67 -9.20 -23.73
N THR A 5 2.93 -10.49 -23.46
CA THR A 5 1.92 -11.41 -22.92
C THR A 5 1.43 -10.95 -21.55
N LYS A 6 2.35 -10.56 -20.66
CA LYS A 6 1.99 -10.07 -19.32
C LYS A 6 1.26 -8.72 -19.37
N ALA A 7 1.69 -7.81 -20.22
CA ALA A 7 1.02 -6.53 -20.43
C ALA A 7 -0.41 -6.75 -20.96
N TRP A 8 -0.58 -7.67 -21.90
CA TRP A 8 -1.90 -8.03 -22.43
C TRP A 8 -2.84 -8.58 -21.36
N GLU A 9 -2.35 -9.49 -20.50
CA GLU A 9 -3.11 -10.00 -19.34
C GLU A 9 -3.56 -8.89 -18.39
N ILE A 10 -2.64 -8.01 -17.99
CA ILE A 10 -2.94 -6.88 -17.09
C ILE A 10 -3.98 -5.95 -17.70
N SER A 11 -3.86 -5.67 -19.00
CA SER A 11 -4.80 -4.83 -19.75
C SER A 11 -6.21 -5.43 -19.75
N ARG A 12 -6.34 -6.74 -19.99
CA ARG A 12 -7.64 -7.42 -19.98
C ARG A 12 -8.27 -7.46 -18.59
N ASN A 13 -7.45 -7.65 -17.54
CA ASN A 13 -7.92 -7.59 -16.16
C ASN A 13 -8.42 -6.19 -15.79
N ALA A 14 -7.75 -5.14 -16.27
CA ALA A 14 -8.22 -3.77 -16.07
C ALA A 14 -9.57 -3.53 -16.77
N VAL A 15 -9.74 -3.99 -18.01
CA VAL A 15 -11.01 -3.91 -18.74
C VAL A 15 -12.14 -4.66 -18.01
N ALA A 16 -11.85 -5.86 -17.48
CA ALA A 16 -12.85 -6.63 -16.72
C ALA A 16 -13.30 -5.92 -15.44
N LYS A 17 -12.44 -5.09 -14.82
CA LYS A 17 -12.74 -4.35 -13.58
C LYS A 17 -13.35 -2.98 -13.82
N PHE A 18 -12.89 -2.26 -14.83
CA PHE A 18 -13.16 -0.83 -15.02
C PHE A 18 -13.88 -0.51 -16.34
N GLY A 19 -14.06 -1.49 -17.23
CA GLY A 19 -14.62 -1.28 -18.58
C GLY A 19 -13.60 -0.71 -19.58
N GLY A 20 -14.06 -0.25 -20.74
CA GLY A 20 -13.20 0.37 -21.77
C GLY A 20 -12.50 -0.62 -22.71
N LYS A 21 -11.51 -0.14 -23.49
CA LYS A 21 -10.74 -0.97 -24.42
C LYS A 21 -9.37 -1.33 -23.83
N ALA A 22 -8.89 -2.53 -24.13
CA ALA A 22 -7.57 -2.98 -23.67
C ALA A 22 -6.42 -2.06 -24.13
N SER A 23 -6.57 -1.41 -25.29
CA SER A 23 -5.64 -0.41 -25.83
C SER A 23 -5.42 0.77 -24.87
N ASP A 24 -6.47 1.17 -24.16
CA ASP A 24 -6.47 2.37 -23.31
C ASP A 24 -5.60 2.14 -22.06
N TYR A 25 -5.53 0.88 -21.60
CA TYR A 25 -4.74 0.46 -20.45
C TYR A 25 -3.33 -0.02 -20.83
N PHE A 26 -3.06 -0.24 -22.12
CA PHE A 26 -1.88 -0.96 -22.58
C PHE A 26 -0.57 -0.28 -22.16
N ARG A 27 -0.52 1.06 -22.19
CA ARG A 27 0.67 1.83 -21.78
C ARG A 27 1.03 1.61 -20.30
N SER A 28 0.03 1.63 -19.42
CA SER A 28 0.21 1.39 -17.98
C SER A 28 0.52 -0.07 -17.69
N ALA A 29 -0.18 -0.98 -18.38
CA ALA A 29 0.03 -2.42 -18.27
C ALA A 29 1.43 -2.84 -18.71
N LEU A 30 2.01 -2.19 -19.73
CA LEU A 30 3.36 -2.46 -20.21
C LEU A 30 4.44 -2.04 -19.19
N LYS A 31 4.25 -0.90 -18.52
CA LYS A 31 5.12 -0.48 -17.41
C LYS A 31 5.08 -1.50 -16.26
N MET A 32 3.88 -1.95 -15.88
CA MET A 32 3.71 -2.97 -14.84
C MET A 32 4.34 -4.31 -15.23
N ALA A 33 4.10 -4.77 -16.46
CA ALA A 33 4.68 -6.00 -17.00
C ALA A 33 6.22 -5.97 -17.05
N TRP A 34 6.80 -4.83 -17.44
CA TRP A 34 8.24 -4.64 -17.46
C TRP A 34 8.85 -4.66 -16.06
N GLY A 35 8.18 -4.03 -15.08
CA GLY A 35 8.57 -4.10 -13.66
C GLY A 35 8.56 -5.54 -13.12
N ILE A 36 7.49 -6.29 -13.41
CA ILE A 36 7.35 -7.70 -13.02
C ILE A 36 8.48 -8.55 -13.62
N ILE A 37 8.77 -8.40 -14.91
CA ILE A 37 9.73 -9.27 -15.62
C ILE A 37 11.17 -8.94 -15.28
N ARG A 38 11.49 -7.66 -15.08
CA ARG A 38 12.84 -7.29 -14.66
C ARG A 38 13.11 -7.62 -13.19
N GLY A 39 12.12 -8.14 -12.45
CA GLY A 39 12.22 -8.31 -11.00
C GLY A 39 12.52 -6.98 -10.30
N VAL A 40 12.18 -5.85 -10.94
CA VAL A 40 12.29 -4.53 -10.33
C VAL A 40 11.08 -4.44 -9.42
N THR A 41 11.19 -5.12 -8.28
CA THR A 41 10.34 -4.85 -7.13
C THR A 41 10.56 -3.39 -6.83
N MET A 42 9.53 -2.57 -7.04
CA MET A 42 9.56 -1.18 -6.63
C MET A 42 10.04 -1.13 -5.17
N SER A 43 10.96 -0.22 -4.87
CA SER A 43 11.39 -0.04 -3.49
C SER A 43 10.16 0.29 -2.65
N THR A 44 10.17 -0.12 -1.37
CA THR A 44 9.11 0.24 -0.43
C THR A 44 8.88 1.75 -0.43
N GLU A 45 9.97 2.52 -0.52
CA GLU A 45 9.92 3.97 -0.73
C GLU A 45 9.07 4.36 -1.94
N GLN A 46 9.37 3.85 -3.14
CA GLN A 46 8.63 4.21 -4.34
C GLN A 46 7.16 3.82 -4.24
N LYS A 47 6.85 2.66 -3.64
CA LYS A 47 5.45 2.25 -3.41
C LYS A 47 4.72 3.23 -2.50
N LEU A 48 5.37 3.70 -1.44
CA LEU A 48 4.80 4.68 -0.51
C LEU A 48 4.61 6.05 -1.18
N LEU A 49 5.58 6.49 -1.99
CA LEU A 49 5.47 7.73 -2.78
C LEU A 49 4.32 7.67 -3.79
N ASP A 50 4.16 6.53 -4.48
CA ASP A 50 3.07 6.31 -5.45
C ASP A 50 1.68 6.30 -4.77
N LEU A 51 1.61 5.96 -3.48
CA LEU A 51 0.39 6.12 -2.67
C LEU A 51 0.10 7.58 -2.30
N GLY A 52 1.00 8.51 -2.59
CA GLY A 52 0.85 9.93 -2.27
C GLY A 52 1.40 10.32 -0.90
N LEU A 53 2.22 9.48 -0.27
CA LEU A 53 2.96 9.85 0.94
C LEU A 53 4.20 10.66 0.56
N GLU A 54 4.60 11.59 1.43
CA GLU A 54 5.75 12.46 1.19
C GLU A 54 6.92 12.09 2.10
N SER A 55 8.14 12.24 1.58
CA SER A 55 9.35 12.03 2.37
C SER A 55 9.70 13.30 3.16
N TRP A 56 9.85 13.13 4.47
CA TRP A 56 10.36 14.17 5.35
C TRP A 56 11.88 14.23 5.23
N LYS A 57 12.37 15.36 4.70
CA LYS A 57 13.80 15.64 4.45
C LYS A 57 14.52 14.53 3.66
N GLY A 58 13.79 13.76 2.85
CA GLY A 58 14.34 12.62 2.10
C GLY A 58 14.81 11.44 2.95
N LYS A 59 14.42 11.36 4.24
CA LYS A 59 14.89 10.30 5.16
C LYS A 59 13.79 9.41 5.71
N ARG A 60 12.59 9.96 5.91
CA ARG A 60 11.49 9.26 6.58
C ARG A 60 10.18 9.47 5.85
N ILE A 61 9.37 8.44 5.73
CA ILE A 61 8.00 8.56 5.22
C ILE A 61 7.06 8.19 6.36
N TYR A 62 6.34 9.18 6.89
CA TYR A 62 5.38 8.97 7.98
C TYR A 62 4.10 8.34 7.43
N ILE A 63 3.68 7.22 8.01
CA ILE A 63 2.46 6.54 7.60
C ILE A 63 1.31 7.10 8.44
N LYS A 64 0.37 7.79 7.79
CA LYS A 64 -0.85 8.30 8.44
C LYS A 64 -1.89 7.18 8.55
N ASP A 65 -2.81 7.31 9.50
CA ASP A 65 -3.92 6.37 9.73
C ASP A 65 -4.67 6.01 8.44
N ASP A 66 -4.92 6.99 7.56
CA ASP A 66 -5.62 6.80 6.28
C ASP A 66 -4.95 5.78 5.35
N PHE A 67 -3.64 5.54 5.54
CA PHE A 67 -2.87 4.60 4.73
C PHE A 67 -2.64 3.26 5.44
N PHE A 68 -3.08 3.08 6.68
CA PHE A 68 -2.85 1.83 7.42
C PHE A 68 -3.50 0.61 6.76
N GLU A 69 -4.68 0.77 6.16
CA GLU A 69 -5.35 -0.33 5.46
C GLU A 69 -4.54 -0.79 4.26
N VAL A 70 -4.00 0.14 3.46
CA VAL A 70 -3.23 -0.19 2.26
C VAL A 70 -1.83 -0.67 2.60
N VAL A 71 -1.18 -0.07 3.60
CA VAL A 71 0.23 -0.37 3.94
C VAL A 71 0.35 -1.61 4.82
N PHE A 72 -0.57 -1.80 5.78
CA PHE A 72 -0.49 -2.83 6.81
C PHE A 72 -1.72 -3.74 6.88
N GLY A 73 -2.76 -3.48 6.10
CA GLY A 73 -4.04 -4.21 6.20
C GLY A 73 -4.91 -3.80 7.39
N LEU A 74 -4.53 -2.76 8.14
CA LEU A 74 -5.27 -2.31 9.32
C LEU A 74 -6.27 -1.22 8.95
N LYS A 75 -7.55 -1.57 8.93
CA LYS A 75 -8.64 -0.62 8.76
C LYS A 75 -9.15 -0.17 10.12
N LEU A 76 -9.28 1.14 10.32
CA LEU A 76 -9.79 1.74 11.54
C LEU A 76 -11.00 2.61 11.23
N ASP A 77 -12.16 2.25 11.77
CA ASP A 77 -13.31 3.14 11.83
C ASP A 77 -13.29 3.86 13.17
N ARG A 78 -13.30 5.20 13.15
CA ARG A 78 -13.28 6.02 14.37
C ARG A 78 -14.58 6.81 14.52
N TYR A 79 -14.94 7.12 15.77
CA TYR A 79 -15.93 8.14 16.07
C TYR A 79 -15.39 9.54 15.77
N LYS A 80 -16.26 10.55 15.72
CA LYS A 80 -15.84 11.97 15.63
C LYS A 80 -14.94 12.39 16.79
N SER A 81 -15.04 11.70 17.94
CA SER A 81 -14.16 11.88 19.11
C SER A 81 -12.74 11.32 18.92
N GLY A 82 -12.46 10.63 17.80
CA GLY A 82 -11.18 9.97 17.54
C GLY A 82 -11.03 8.57 18.16
N GLN A 83 -11.98 8.15 19.01
CA GLN A 83 -11.99 6.80 19.58
C GLN A 83 -12.29 5.74 18.50
N ILE A 84 -11.64 4.58 18.60
CA ILE A 84 -11.86 3.45 17.68
C ILE A 84 -13.27 2.91 17.91
N LYS A 85 -14.05 2.88 16.82
CA LYS A 85 -15.40 2.32 16.76
C LYS A 85 -15.35 0.85 16.34
N LYS A 86 -14.61 0.55 15.28
CA LYS A 86 -14.37 -0.80 14.74
C LYS A 86 -12.99 -0.89 14.13
N ALA A 87 -12.46 -2.09 14.04
CA ALA A 87 -11.17 -2.31 13.40
C ALA A 87 -11.12 -3.68 12.72
N TYR A 88 -10.40 -3.74 11.59
CA TYR A 88 -10.18 -4.95 10.84
C TYR A 88 -8.69 -5.07 10.51
N LEU A 89 -8.14 -6.27 10.60
CA LEU A 89 -6.78 -6.59 10.14
C LEU A 89 -6.88 -7.62 9.04
N ASN A 90 -6.41 -7.27 7.84
CA ASN A 90 -6.49 -8.12 6.65
C ASN A 90 -7.93 -8.61 6.34
N GLY A 91 -8.93 -7.79 6.67
CA GLY A 91 -10.35 -8.10 6.47
C GLY A 91 -11.03 -8.84 7.62
N GLU A 92 -10.29 -9.33 8.62
CA GLU A 92 -10.85 -9.96 9.82
C GLU A 92 -11.07 -8.94 10.93
N GLU A 93 -12.22 -9.00 11.60
CA GLU A 93 -12.54 -8.10 12.71
C GLU A 93 -11.61 -8.37 13.90
N ILE A 94 -11.01 -7.30 14.45
CA ILE A 94 -10.15 -7.37 15.64
C ILE A 94 -10.72 -6.50 16.76
N SER A 95 -10.34 -6.83 17.99
CA SER A 95 -10.77 -6.03 19.15
C SER A 95 -10.21 -4.61 19.10
N ASN A 96 -10.98 -3.63 19.60
CA ASN A 96 -10.54 -2.24 19.66
C ASN A 96 -9.25 -2.05 20.48
N ASN A 97 -9.03 -2.86 21.51
CA ASN A 97 -7.79 -2.82 22.30
C ASN A 97 -6.59 -3.29 21.46
N GLN A 98 -6.75 -4.36 20.68
CA GLN A 98 -5.71 -4.83 19.77
C GLN A 98 -5.40 -3.80 18.68
N ALA A 99 -6.43 -3.22 18.07
CA ALA A 99 -6.28 -2.14 17.11
C ALA A 99 -5.58 -0.91 17.70
N TRP A 100 -5.94 -0.55 18.94
CA TRP A 100 -5.30 0.55 19.66
C TRP A 100 -3.82 0.28 19.93
N LYS A 101 -3.41 -0.94 20.26
CA LYS A 101 -1.99 -1.32 20.42
C LYS A 101 -1.20 -1.22 19.11
N LEU A 102 -1.81 -1.61 18.00
CA LEU A 102 -1.17 -1.58 16.68
C LEU A 102 -1.03 -0.15 16.13
N SER A 103 -2.00 0.72 16.42
CA SER A 103 -2.04 2.11 15.95
C SER A 103 -1.38 3.12 16.90
N GLN A 104 -0.98 2.70 18.09
CA GLN A 104 -0.58 3.58 19.20
C GLN A 104 0.75 4.30 19.04
N ARG A 105 1.58 3.87 18.09
CA ARG A 105 2.93 4.40 18.01
C ARG A 105 2.81 5.73 17.28
N GLU A 106 2.91 6.78 18.07
CA GLU A 106 2.74 8.20 17.71
C GLU A 106 3.50 8.62 16.43
N TYR A 107 4.48 7.82 15.99
CA TYR A 107 5.23 8.00 14.77
C TYR A 107 5.52 6.65 14.09
N ILE A 108 4.54 6.08 13.39
CA ILE A 108 4.82 4.99 12.43
C ILE A 108 5.43 5.62 11.18
N TYR A 109 6.65 5.23 10.84
CA TYR A 109 7.32 5.72 9.63
C TYR A 109 8.20 4.65 9.00
N PHE A 110 8.43 4.80 7.71
CA PHE A 110 9.43 4.05 6.97
C PHE A 110 10.73 4.84 6.94
N ASP A 111 11.82 4.25 7.45
CA ASP A 111 13.17 4.80 7.39
C ASP A 111 13.81 4.40 6.06
N ILE A 112 14.09 5.40 5.21
CA ILE A 112 14.58 5.17 3.83
C ILE A 112 16.01 4.62 3.85
N GLU A 113 16.87 5.16 4.72
CA GLU A 113 18.29 4.77 4.81
C GLU A 113 18.43 3.34 5.33
N LYS A 114 17.61 2.96 6.33
CA LYS A 114 17.64 1.64 6.95
C LYS A 114 16.72 0.62 6.29
N ASN A 115 15.84 1.06 5.38
CA ASN A 115 14.83 0.26 4.70
C ASN A 115 13.97 -0.56 5.67
N VAL A 116 13.49 0.08 6.75
CA VAL A 116 12.66 -0.58 7.79
C VAL A 116 11.50 0.30 8.23
N PHE A 117 10.39 -0.34 8.58
CA PHE A 117 9.31 0.32 9.29
C PHE A 117 9.66 0.44 10.77
N VAL A 118 9.57 1.65 11.29
CA VAL A 118 9.80 1.99 12.68
C VAL A 118 8.46 2.36 13.31
N GLY A 119 8.31 2.03 14.59
CA GLY A 119 7.09 2.35 15.29
C GLY A 119 5.96 1.34 15.00
N THR A 120 6.21 0.18 14.40
CA THR A 120 5.13 -0.82 14.24
C THR A 120 5.64 -2.25 14.36
N GLU A 121 4.76 -3.16 14.79
CA GLU A 121 4.94 -4.61 14.70
C GLU A 121 4.15 -5.20 13.53
N MET A 122 3.33 -4.39 12.86
CA MET A 122 2.58 -4.79 11.69
C MET A 122 3.52 -5.10 10.54
N LYS A 123 3.25 -6.20 9.84
CA LYS A 123 3.96 -6.55 8.62
C LYS A 123 3.38 -5.73 7.47
N PRO A 124 4.21 -5.03 6.68
CA PRO A 124 3.72 -4.33 5.51
C PRO A 124 3.21 -5.34 4.48
N ILE A 125 2.14 -4.99 3.78
CA ILE A 125 1.54 -5.80 2.72
C ILE A 125 1.83 -5.24 1.31
N ILE A 126 2.66 -4.19 1.23
CA ILE A 126 2.97 -3.45 -0.01
C ILE A 126 4.14 -3.98 -0.80
#